data_AF-A0A8T5PUV3-F1
#
_entry.id   AF-A0A8T5PUV3-F1
#
_cell.length_a   1.000
_cell.length_b   1.000
_cell.length_c   1.000
_cell.angle_alpha   90.00
_cell.angle_beta   90.00
_cell.angle_gamma   90.00
#
_symmetry.space_group_name_H-M   'P 1'
#
loop_
_entity.id
_entity.type
_entity.pdbx_description
1 polymer ?
#
loop_
_entity_poly.entity_id
_entity_poly.type
_entity_poly.pdbx_seq_one_letter_code
_entity_poly.pdbx_strand_id
1 'polypeptide(L)'
;MRLEDIKFIVTIILLGLSLLTALVLESYLKTGYAVQLVLILIGIILTAGIIFGLWIELEWAYPFTMLFFALALADMVWMFAETKAFLPFAFGLLVNVAGLVLCIASIETTALQELETYEIDKKRRK
;
A
#
# COMPACT_ATOMS: atom_id res chain seq x y z
N MET A 1 18.30 -6.88 12.45
CA MET A 1 16.98 -6.62 11.84
C MET A 1 16.93 -7.42 10.56
N ARG A 2 15.95 -8.30 10.36
CA ARG A 2 15.84 -9.08 9.13
C ARG A 2 15.37 -8.15 8.00
N LEU A 3 15.70 -8.50 6.76
CA LEU A 3 15.29 -7.71 5.58
C LEU A 3 13.75 -7.61 5.51
N GLU A 4 13.05 -8.65 5.95
CA GLU A 4 11.58 -8.72 6.05
C GLU A 4 11.01 -7.69 7.03
N ASP A 5 11.63 -7.55 8.22
CA ASP A 5 11.22 -6.54 9.22
C ASP A 5 11.32 -5.11 8.65
N ILE A 6 12.37 -4.84 7.87
CA ILE A 6 12.59 -3.54 7.25
C ILE A 6 11.51 -3.28 6.18
N LYS A 7 11.23 -4.27 5.32
CA LYS A 7 10.17 -4.17 4.31
C LYS A 7 8.81 -3.91 4.96
N PHE A 8 8.48 -4.62 6.03
CA PHE A 8 7.25 -4.43 6.79
C PHE A 8 7.12 -3.01 7.34
N ILE A 9 8.16 -2.51 8.03
CA ILE A 9 8.17 -1.16 8.59
C ILE A 9 8.05 -0.09 7.50
N VAL A 10 8.78 -0.24 6.40
CA VAL A 10 8.69 0.69 5.27
C VAL A 10 7.30 0.68 4.66
N THR A 11 6.66 -0.49 4.54
CA THR A 11 5.28 -0.61 4.02
C THR A 11 4.28 0.11 4.92
N ILE A 12 4.39 -0.05 6.25
CA ILE A 12 3.54 0.67 7.21
C ILE A 12 3.73 2.18 7.08
N ILE A 13 4.97 2.65 6.98
CA ILE A 13 5.26 4.08 6.82
C ILE A 13 4.66 4.61 5.52
N LEU A 14 4.78 3.88 4.41
CA LEU A 14 4.23 4.28 3.11
C LEU A 14 2.69 4.29 3.11
N LEU A 15 2.05 3.32 3.76
CA LEU A 15 0.59 3.30 3.94
C LEU A 15 0.11 4.51 4.76
N GLY A 16 0.79 4.79 5.88
CA GLY A 16 0.49 5.95 6.71
C GLY A 16 0.68 7.27 5.97
N LEU A 17 1.77 7.41 5.21
CA LEU A 17 2.02 8.58 4.37
C LEU A 17 0.97 8.73 3.27
N SER A 18 0.53 7.64 2.64
CA SER A 18 -0.52 7.68 1.61
C SER A 18 -1.85 8.21 2.19
N LEU A 19 -2.26 7.70 3.34
CA LEU A 19 -3.45 8.21 4.06
C LEU A 19 -3.29 9.69 4.46
N LEU A 20 -2.12 10.07 4.96
CA LEU A 20 -1.85 11.46 5.33
C LEU A 20 -1.95 12.38 4.10
N THR A 21 -1.45 11.95 2.95
CA THR A 21 -1.56 12.74 1.71
C THR A 21 -2.99 12.87 1.22
N ALA A 22 -3.81 11.83 1.34
CA ALA A 22 -5.24 11.90 1.04
C ALA A 22 -5.95 12.93 1.95
N LEU A 23 -5.61 12.93 3.25
CA LEU A 23 -6.16 13.86 4.24
C LEU A 23 -5.73 15.31 3.98
N VAL A 24 -4.47 15.50 3.57
CA VAL A 24 -3.97 16.81 3.16
C VAL A 24 -4.68 17.30 1.90
N LEU A 25 -4.83 16.46 0.87
CA LEU A 25 -5.56 16.81 -0.37
C LEU A 25 -7.03 17.15 -0.09
N GLU A 26 -7.68 16.40 0.79
CA GLU A 26 -9.05 16.68 1.23
C GLU A 26 -9.20 18.09 1.82
N SER A 27 -8.21 18.57 2.59
CA SER A 27 -8.26 19.92 3.18
C SER A 27 -8.29 21.06 2.14
N TYR A 28 -7.90 20.79 0.88
CA TYR A 28 -7.96 21.73 -0.22
C TYR A 28 -9.27 21.66 -1.03
N LEU A 29 -10.14 20.66 -0.78
CA LEU A 29 -11.42 20.53 -1.47
C LEU A 29 -12.42 21.58 -1.01
N LYS A 30 -13.07 22.24 -1.97
CA LYS A 30 -14.16 23.19 -1.72
C LYS A 30 -15.54 22.53 -1.71
N THR A 31 -15.67 21.35 -2.33
CA THR A 31 -16.92 20.60 -2.53
C THR A 31 -16.62 19.10 -2.53
N GLY A 32 -17.58 18.26 -2.14
CA GLY A 32 -17.39 16.79 -2.13
C GLY A 32 -16.72 16.22 -0.87
N TYR A 33 -16.47 17.04 0.15
CA TYR A 33 -15.83 16.68 1.42
C TYR A 33 -16.42 15.42 2.07
N ALA A 34 -17.76 15.32 2.14
CA ALA A 34 -18.42 14.16 2.76
C ALA A 34 -18.12 12.82 2.06
N VAL A 35 -17.95 12.83 0.73
CA VAL A 35 -17.62 11.61 -0.03
C VAL A 35 -16.17 11.23 0.23
N GLN A 36 -15.27 12.22 0.25
CA GLN A 36 -13.85 11.99 0.49
C GLN A 36 -13.56 11.46 1.89
N LEU A 37 -14.26 12.00 2.90
CA LEU A 37 -14.14 11.55 4.28
C LEU A 37 -14.57 10.07 4.43
N VAL A 38 -15.61 9.65 3.71
CA VAL A 38 -16.04 8.24 3.66
C VAL A 38 -14.98 7.37 2.98
N LEU A 39 -14.38 7.83 1.88
CA LEU A 39 -13.30 7.11 1.20
C LEU A 39 -12.06 6.97 2.10
N ILE A 40 -11.68 8.02 2.82
CA ILE A 40 -10.57 7.99 3.78
C ILE A 40 -10.87 7.03 4.93
N LEU A 41 -12.09 7.03 5.48
CA LEU A 41 -12.50 6.09 6.53
C LEU A 41 -12.42 4.64 6.06
N ILE A 42 -12.93 4.35 4.85
CA ILE A 42 -12.79 3.03 4.24
C ILE A 42 -11.31 2.67 4.06
N GLY A 43 -10.51 3.64 3.60
CA GLY A 43 -9.07 3.49 3.43
C GLY A 43 -8.35 3.15 4.74
N ILE A 44 -8.72 3.79 5.85
CA ILE A 44 -8.18 3.50 7.19
C ILE A 44 -8.52 2.07 7.61
N ILE A 45 -9.77 1.64 7.44
CA ILE A 45 -10.21 0.28 7.81
C ILE A 45 -9.46 -0.77 6.98
N LEU A 46 -9.36 -0.56 5.67
CA LEU A 46 -8.61 -1.44 4.77
C LEU A 46 -7.12 -1.49 5.14
N THR A 47 -6.53 -0.35 5.44
CA THR A 47 -5.12 -0.25 5.87
C THR A 47 -4.88 -1.03 7.16
N ALA A 48 -5.78 -0.93 8.14
CA ALA A 48 -5.69 -1.71 9.37
C ALA A 48 -5.75 -3.23 9.09
N GLY A 49 -6.64 -3.67 8.19
CA GLY A 49 -6.71 -5.07 7.75
C GLY A 49 -5.44 -5.54 7.04
N ILE A 50 -4.86 -4.70 6.19
CA ILE A 50 -3.60 -4.97 5.49
C ILE A 50 -2.44 -5.08 6.48
N ILE A 51 -2.33 -4.15 7.43
CA ILE A 51 -1.28 -4.18 8.46
C ILE A 51 -1.41 -5.44 9.30
N PHE A 52 -2.63 -5.81 9.68
CA PHE A 52 -2.87 -7.06 10.39
C PHE A 52 -2.41 -8.26 9.56
N GLY A 53 -2.84 -8.36 8.29
CA GLY A 53 -2.44 -9.42 7.38
C GLY A 53 -0.93 -9.51 7.17
N LEU A 54 -0.24 -8.37 7.05
CA LEU A 54 1.22 -8.30 6.97
C LEU A 54 1.89 -8.76 8.26
N TRP A 55 1.31 -8.44 9.43
CA TRP A 55 1.86 -8.84 10.73
C TRP A 55 1.78 -10.34 10.98
N ILE A 56 0.72 -11.00 10.47
CA ILE A 56 0.58 -12.46 10.51
C ILE A 56 1.08 -13.15 9.24
N GLU A 57 1.86 -12.44 8.42
CA GLU A 57 2.55 -12.95 7.22
C GLU A 57 1.63 -13.68 6.22
N LEU A 58 0.39 -13.23 6.07
CA LEU A 58 -0.56 -13.82 5.13
C LEU A 58 -0.21 -13.46 3.68
N GLU A 59 -0.26 -14.46 2.80
CA GLU A 59 0.07 -14.34 1.38
C GLU A 59 -0.75 -13.27 0.63
N TRP A 60 -1.99 -13.03 1.06
CA TRP A 60 -2.85 -12.02 0.44
C TRP A 60 -2.51 -10.59 0.84
N ALA A 61 -1.72 -10.37 1.90
CA ALA A 61 -1.50 -9.04 2.45
C ALA A 61 -0.81 -8.10 1.44
N TYR A 62 0.24 -8.56 0.75
CA TYR A 62 0.94 -7.76 -0.26
C TYR A 62 0.10 -7.46 -1.52
N PRO A 63 -0.63 -8.43 -2.12
CA PRO A 63 -1.60 -8.15 -3.18
C PRO A 63 -2.66 -7.10 -2.81
N PHE A 64 -3.22 -7.16 -1.60
CA PHE A 64 -4.17 -6.15 -1.13
C PHE A 64 -3.51 -4.79 -0.90
N THR A 65 -2.26 -4.77 -0.44
CA THR A 65 -1.46 -3.54 -0.30
C THR A 65 -1.22 -2.88 -1.65
N MET A 66 -0.90 -3.67 -2.69
CA MET A 66 -0.76 -3.18 -4.06
C MET A 66 -2.07 -2.57 -4.56
N LEU A 67 -3.20 -3.26 -4.37
CA LEU A 67 -4.50 -2.78 -4.80
C LEU A 67 -4.89 -1.48 -4.08
N PHE A 68 -4.54 -1.36 -2.81
CA PHE A 68 -4.71 -0.12 -2.04
C PHE A 68 -3.93 1.05 -2.64
N PHE A 69 -2.63 0.88 -2.91
CA PHE A 69 -1.82 1.95 -3.52
C PHE A 69 -2.29 2.33 -4.93
N ALA A 70 -2.80 1.36 -5.71
CA ALA A 70 -3.39 1.63 -7.03
C ALA A 70 -4.68 2.46 -6.93
N LEU A 71 -5.56 2.12 -5.99
CA LEU A 71 -6.77 2.90 -5.72
C LEU A 71 -6.45 4.30 -5.20
N ALA A 72 -5.46 4.43 -4.31
CA ALA A 72 -5.01 5.71 -3.79
C ALA A 72 -4.42 6.60 -4.90
N LEU A 73 -3.73 6.05 -5.90
CA LEU A 73 -3.32 6.81 -7.09
C LEU A 73 -4.50 7.29 -7.91
N ALA A 74 -5.50 6.44 -8.14
CA ALA A 74 -6.70 6.82 -8.88
C ALA A 74 -7.45 7.97 -8.16
N ASP A 75 -7.59 7.86 -6.84
CA ASP A 75 -8.16 8.91 -5.99
C ASP A 75 -7.34 10.21 -6.06
N MET A 76 -6.01 10.13 -6.00
CA MET A 76 -5.14 11.31 -6.14
C MET A 76 -5.28 12.02 -7.49
N VAL A 77 -5.40 11.26 -8.59
CA VAL A 77 -5.61 11.86 -9.91
C VAL A 77 -6.95 12.60 -9.96
N TRP A 78 -7.99 12.02 -9.36
CA TRP A 78 -9.29 12.67 -9.23
C TRP A 78 -9.21 13.93 -8.35
N MET A 79 -8.60 13.84 -7.16
CA MET A 79 -8.36 14.96 -6.25
C MET A 79 -7.59 16.11 -6.91
N PHE A 80 -6.59 15.78 -7.73
CA PHE A 80 -5.77 16.78 -8.41
C PHE A 80 -6.55 17.52 -9.50
N ALA A 81 -7.46 16.84 -10.20
CA ALA A 81 -8.32 17.48 -11.20
C ALA A 81 -9.19 18.59 -10.57
N GLU A 82 -9.65 18.38 -9.33
CA GLU A 82 -10.49 19.32 -8.59
C GLU A 82 -9.69 20.41 -7.85
N THR A 83 -8.63 20.02 -7.12
CA THR A 83 -7.90 20.93 -6.22
C THR A 83 -6.77 21.69 -6.90
N LYS A 84 -6.18 21.12 -7.98
CA LYS A 84 -4.97 21.62 -8.66
C LYS A 84 -3.78 21.82 -7.72
N ALA A 85 -3.78 21.17 -6.56
CA ALA A 85 -2.73 21.29 -5.55
C ALA A 85 -1.52 20.43 -5.95
N PHE A 86 -0.57 21.01 -6.67
CA PHE A 86 0.58 20.29 -7.25
C PHE A 86 1.50 19.65 -6.21
N LEU A 87 1.83 20.37 -5.14
CA LEU A 87 2.80 19.89 -4.15
C LEU A 87 2.33 18.62 -3.40
N PRO A 88 1.13 18.57 -2.79
CA PRO A 88 0.66 17.35 -2.13
C PRO A 88 0.38 16.22 -3.14
N PHE A 89 -0.02 16.54 -4.38
CA PHE A 89 -0.17 15.56 -5.45
C PHE A 89 1.17 14.89 -5.81
N ALA A 90 2.22 15.67 -6.08
CA ALA A 90 3.52 15.14 -6.45
C ALA A 90 4.13 14.28 -5.33
N PHE A 91 4.01 14.73 -4.08
CA PHE A 91 4.45 13.96 -2.92
C PHE A 91 3.65 12.66 -2.75
N GLY A 92 2.32 12.73 -2.84
CA GLY A 92 1.46 11.54 -2.79
C GLY A 92 1.75 10.56 -3.91
N LEU A 93 2.00 11.04 -5.13
CA LEU A 93 2.36 10.19 -6.27
C LEU A 93 3.67 9.44 -6.01
N LEU A 94 4.70 10.12 -5.49
CA LEU A 94 5.96 9.47 -5.12
C LEU A 94 5.77 8.38 -4.07
N VAL A 95 4.99 8.66 -3.02
CA VAL A 95 4.70 7.70 -1.95
C VAL A 95 3.99 6.46 -2.48
N ASN A 96 2.95 6.64 -3.31
CA ASN A 96 2.18 5.52 -3.82
C ASN A 96 2.95 4.71 -4.87
N VAL A 97 3.74 5.35 -5.73
CA VAL A 97 4.61 4.65 -6.68
C VAL A 97 5.69 3.86 -5.94
N ALA A 98 6.31 4.42 -4.91
CA ALA A 98 7.27 3.70 -4.07
C ALA A 98 6.61 2.49 -3.37
N GLY A 99 5.39 2.68 -2.87
CA GLY A 99 4.57 1.60 -2.29
C GLY A 99 4.29 0.46 -3.27
N LEU A 100 3.91 0.79 -4.51
CA LEU A 100 3.68 -0.20 -5.56
C LEU A 100 4.95 -0.98 -5.92
N VAL A 101 6.07 -0.29 -6.12
CA VAL A 101 7.35 -0.93 -6.45
C VAL A 101 7.77 -1.90 -5.34
N LEU A 102 7.60 -1.50 -4.08
CA LEU A 102 7.90 -2.34 -2.93
C LEU A 102 6.97 -3.56 -2.87
N CYS A 103 5.67 -3.40 -3.14
CA CYS A 103 4.73 -4.52 -3.19
C CYS A 103 5.10 -5.52 -4.30
N ILE A 104 5.44 -5.04 -5.50
CA ILE A 104 5.87 -5.90 -6.62
C ILE A 104 7.10 -6.72 -6.21
N ALA A 105 8.12 -6.05 -5.68
CA ALA A 105 9.35 -6.71 -5.26
C ALA A 105 9.12 -7.74 -4.14
N SER A 106 8.15 -7.49 -3.25
CA SER A 106 7.81 -8.41 -2.16
C SER A 106 7.03 -9.63 -2.65
N ILE A 107 6.07 -9.47 -3.57
CA ILE A 107 5.31 -10.59 -4.15
C ILE A 107 6.24 -11.55 -4.89
N GLU A 108 7.20 -11.03 -5.65
CA GLU A 108 8.16 -11.85 -6.40
C GLU A 108 9.08 -12.65 -5.45
N THR A 109 9.49 -12.07 -4.31
CA THR A 109 10.26 -12.79 -3.30
C THR A 109 9.49 -13.92 -2.62
N THR A 110 8.19 -13.74 -2.34
CA THR A 110 7.35 -14.78 -1.74
C THR A 110 7.22 -16.00 -2.66
N ALA A 111 7.04 -15.79 -3.97
CA ALA A 111 6.93 -16.87 -4.95
C ALA A 111 8.23 -17.70 -5.06
N LEU A 112 9.40 -17.06 -4.98
CA LEU A 112 10.70 -17.74 -5.03
C LEU A 112 10.97 -18.60 -3.78
N GLN A 113 10.59 -18.11 -2.61
CA GLN A 113 10.76 -18.82 -1.34
C GLN A 113 9.91 -20.09 -1.28
N GLU A 114 8.70 -20.07 -1.86
CA GLU A 114 7.82 -21.22 -1.97
C GLU A 114 8.42 -22.32 -2.88
N LEU A 115 9.03 -21.91 -4.00
CA LEU A 115 9.73 -22.80 -4.93
C LEU A 115 10.94 -23.49 -4.28
N GLU A 116 11.76 -22.75 -3.53
CA GLU A 116 12.91 -23.32 -2.80
C GLU A 116 12.46 -24.33 -1.74
N THR A 117 11.36 -24.05 -1.03
CA THR A 117 10.83 -24.94 0.01
C THR A 117 10.27 -26.24 -0.58
N TYR A 118 9.62 -26.17 -1.75
CA TYR A 118 9.13 -27.33 -2.50
C TYR A 118 10.26 -28.26 -2.98
N GLU A 119 11.38 -27.70 -3.45
CA GLU A 119 12.53 -28.51 -3.87
C GLU A 119 13.17 -29.27 -2.71
N ILE A 120 13.23 -28.64 -1.52
CA ILE A 120 13.78 -29.25 -0.32
C ILE A 120 12.89 -30.41 0.19
N ASP A 121 11.57 -30.24 0.22
CA ASP A 121 10.66 -31.30 0.69
C ASP A 121 10.64 -32.50 -0.29
N LYS A 122 10.76 -32.23 -1.60
CA LYS A 122 10.87 -33.30 -2.62
C LYS A 122 12.17 -34.10 -2.50
N LYS A 123 13.26 -33.48 -2.04
CA LYS A 123 14.55 -34.16 -1.76
C LYS A 123 14.53 -35.00 -0.49
N ARG A 124 13.71 -34.65 0.52
CA ARG A 124 13.55 -35.45 1.74
C ARG A 124 12.67 -36.69 1.57
N ARG A 125 11.81 -36.70 0.56
CA ARG A 125 10.89 -37.82 0.28
C ARG A 125 11.44 -38.87 -0.71
N LYS A 126 12.66 -38.69 -1.19
CA LYS A 126 13.41 -39.70 -1.97
C LYS A 126 14.49 -40.32 -1.11
#